data_AF-A0A7J3NM11-F1
#
_entry.id   AF-A0A7J3NM11-F1
#
_cell.length_a   1.000
_cell.length_b   1.000
_cell.length_c   1.000
_cell.angle_alpha   90.00
_cell.angle_beta   90.00
_cell.angle_gamma   90.00
#
_symmetry.space_group_name_H-M   'P 1'
#
loop_
_entity.id
_entity.type
_entity.pdbx_description
1 polymer ?
#
loop_
_entity_poly.entity_id
_entity_poly.type
_entity_poly.pdbx_seq_one_letter_code
_entity_poly.pdbx_strand_id
1 'polypeptide(L)'
;MEKKYKGYAPGSEFIRYPVLELEDVEYDYFREESKFLGISLVENKKGRIVVRWEYPFYKRFLEAVEKVYGDISASHVEEALRKVAEEWVKKVEEGK
;
A
#
# COMPACT_ATOMS: atom_id res chain seq x y z
N MET A 1 5.76 21.56 15.41
CA MET A 1 5.97 20.54 14.36
C MET A 1 5.28 21.02 13.09
N GLU A 2 6.02 21.22 12.00
CA GLU A 2 5.42 21.40 10.67
C GLU A 2 4.51 20.20 10.36
N LYS A 3 3.31 20.45 9.85
CA LYS A 3 2.35 19.38 9.53
C LYS A 3 2.82 18.66 8.27
N LYS A 4 3.53 17.54 8.45
CA LYS A 4 4.11 16.72 7.36
C LYS A 4 3.02 16.26 6.36
N TYR A 5 1.80 15.97 6.79
CA TYR A 5 0.82 15.22 5.95
C TYR A 5 -0.52 15.92 5.65
N LYS A 6 -0.99 16.89 6.45
CA LYS A 6 -2.34 17.46 6.28
C LYS A 6 -2.36 18.75 5.46
N GLY A 7 -3.23 18.79 4.44
CA GLY A 7 -3.67 20.02 3.78
C GLY A 7 -4.29 21.00 4.77
N TYR A 8 -4.26 22.29 4.43
CA TYR A 8 -4.61 23.38 5.34
C TYR A 8 -6.13 23.50 5.64
N ALA A 9 -7.02 22.77 4.94
CA ALA A 9 -8.47 22.84 5.18
C ALA A 9 -9.13 21.45 5.43
N PRO A 10 -10.23 21.39 6.20
CA PRO A 10 -11.03 20.18 6.36
C PRO A 10 -11.57 19.71 5.00
N GLY A 11 -11.31 18.44 4.66
CA GLY A 11 -11.72 17.87 3.36
C GLY A 11 -10.73 18.10 2.21
N SER A 12 -9.61 18.78 2.44
CA SER A 12 -8.52 18.87 1.46
C SER A 12 -7.86 17.50 1.24
N GLU A 13 -7.44 17.25 0.00
CA GLU A 13 -6.55 16.14 -0.34
C GLU A 13 -5.26 16.21 0.48
N PHE A 14 -4.72 15.04 0.85
CA PHE A 14 -3.42 14.99 1.53
C PHE A 14 -2.35 15.53 0.58
N ILE A 15 -1.48 16.42 1.07
CA ILE A 15 -0.40 17.02 0.26
C ILE A 15 0.58 15.95 -0.24
N ARG A 16 0.69 14.84 0.50
CA ARG A 16 1.47 13.65 0.15
C ARG A 16 0.91 12.42 0.85
N TYR A 17 1.19 11.24 0.29
CA TYR A 17 1.01 9.98 1.02
C TYR A 17 1.93 9.92 2.25
N PRO A 18 1.45 9.34 3.37
CA PRO A 18 2.28 9.17 4.55
C PRO A 18 3.43 8.19 4.25
N VAL A 19 4.64 8.61 4.59
CA VAL A 19 5.80 7.71 4.63
C VAL A 19 5.94 7.29 6.08
N LEU A 20 5.62 6.02 6.36
CA LEU A 20 5.78 5.47 7.71
C LEU A 20 7.27 5.28 8.01
N GLU A 21 7.73 5.91 9.07
CA GLU A 21 9.05 5.69 9.66
C GLU A 21 8.91 4.72 10.85
N LEU A 22 10.00 4.01 11.23
CA LEU A 22 9.95 3.10 12.38
C LEU A 22 9.58 3.84 13.67
N GLU A 23 9.97 5.11 13.73
CA GLU A 23 9.69 6.07 14.79
C GLU A 23 8.21 6.43 14.89
N ASP A 24 7.40 6.19 13.84
CA ASP A 24 5.94 6.39 13.87
C ASP A 24 5.20 5.26 14.63
N VAL A 25 5.92 4.22 15.07
CA VAL A 25 5.38 3.12 15.89
C VAL A 25 5.36 3.55 17.37
N GLU A 26 4.16 3.83 17.85
CA GLU A 26 3.87 4.45 19.16
C GLU A 26 4.41 3.69 20.38
N TYR A 27 4.61 2.38 20.28
CA TYR A 27 5.00 1.52 21.40
C TYR A 27 6.39 0.93 21.17
N ASP A 28 7.32 1.12 22.12
CA ASP A 28 8.71 0.62 22.08
C ASP A 28 8.79 -0.89 21.84
N TYR A 29 7.90 -1.66 22.49
CA TYR A 29 7.79 -3.11 22.30
C TYR A 29 7.60 -3.49 20.83
N PHE A 30 6.73 -2.77 20.11
CA PHE A 30 6.54 -3.01 18.68
C PHE A 30 7.74 -2.49 17.86
N ARG A 31 8.50 -1.50 18.29
CA ARG A 31 9.73 -1.11 17.57
C ARG A 31 10.82 -2.18 17.64
N GLU A 32 10.96 -2.86 18.78
CA GLU A 32 11.98 -3.90 18.98
C GLU A 32 11.55 -5.26 18.41
N GLU A 33 10.30 -5.67 18.65
CA GLU A 33 9.75 -6.96 18.20
C GLU A 33 9.28 -6.94 16.73
N SER A 34 8.96 -5.77 16.15
CA SER A 34 8.49 -5.67 14.74
C SER A 34 9.58 -5.74 13.69
N LYS A 35 10.85 -5.95 14.07
CA LYS A 35 11.84 -6.50 13.14
C LYS A 35 11.39 -7.86 12.58
N PHE A 36 10.55 -8.58 13.33
CA PHE A 36 9.97 -9.87 12.93
C PHE A 36 8.43 -9.83 12.76
N LEU A 37 7.72 -8.87 13.37
CA LEU A 37 6.27 -8.65 13.20
C LEU A 37 5.87 -7.84 11.95
N GLY A 38 6.52 -8.07 10.81
CA GLY A 38 6.01 -7.62 9.51
C GLY A 38 4.59 -8.12 9.18
N ILE A 39 4.05 -9.04 10.00
CA ILE A 39 2.78 -9.73 9.81
C ILE A 39 1.60 -9.05 10.57
N SER A 40 1.84 -8.31 11.66
CA SER A 40 0.74 -7.71 12.47
C SER A 40 0.34 -6.29 12.03
N LEU A 41 1.23 -5.54 11.36
CA LEU A 41 0.90 -4.21 10.80
C LEU A 41 -0.19 -4.25 9.71
N VAL A 42 -0.53 -5.45 9.23
CA VAL A 42 -1.67 -5.75 8.35
C VAL A 42 -3.01 -5.42 9.01
N GLU A 43 -3.14 -5.46 10.34
CA GLU A 43 -4.43 -5.27 11.02
C GLU A 43 -4.87 -3.80 11.17
N ASN A 44 -3.95 -2.82 11.25
CA ASN A 44 -4.29 -1.43 11.58
C ASN A 44 -4.26 -0.42 10.42
N LYS A 45 -4.35 -0.88 9.16
CA LYS A 45 -4.50 -0.03 7.95
C LYS A 45 -3.42 1.05 7.72
N LYS A 46 -2.23 0.99 8.32
CA LYS A 46 -1.24 2.07 8.11
C LYS A 46 -0.35 1.93 6.86
N GLY A 47 -0.40 0.81 6.14
CA GLY A 47 0.28 0.65 4.83
C GLY A 47 -0.64 0.31 3.65
N ARG A 48 -1.96 0.30 3.84
CA ARG A 48 -2.90 -0.14 2.80
C ARG A 48 -3.17 0.98 1.80
N ILE A 49 -2.82 0.75 0.53
CA ILE A 49 -3.23 1.60 -0.58
C ILE A 49 -4.62 1.13 -1.04
N VAL A 50 -5.62 1.99 -0.89
CA VAL A 50 -6.95 1.74 -1.47
C VAL A 50 -6.99 2.35 -2.85
N VAL A 51 -6.97 1.51 -3.88
CA VAL A 51 -7.10 1.93 -5.27
C VAL A 51 -8.58 1.94 -5.65
N ARG A 52 -9.04 3.06 -6.22
CA ARG A 52 -10.39 3.17 -6.80
C ARG A 52 -10.29 3.00 -8.30
N TRP A 53 -11.10 2.13 -8.87
CA TRP A 53 -11.19 1.90 -10.30
C TRP A 53 -12.61 1.98 -10.79
N GLU A 54 -12.75 2.31 -12.07
CA GLU A 54 -13.99 2.10 -12.81
C GLU A 54 -14.33 0.60 -12.84
N TYR A 55 -15.62 0.30 -12.64
CA TYR A 55 -16.12 -1.07 -12.52
C TYR A 55 -15.69 -1.99 -13.69
N PRO A 56 -15.73 -1.56 -14.97
CA PRO A 56 -15.30 -2.42 -16.08
C PRO A 56 -13.82 -2.80 -16.04
N PHE A 57 -12.94 -1.94 -15.51
CA PHE A 57 -11.54 -2.26 -15.37
C PHE A 57 -11.32 -3.19 -14.17
N TYR A 58 -11.94 -2.90 -13.03
CA TYR A 58 -11.86 -3.73 -11.84
C TYR A 58 -12.24 -5.19 -12.13
N LYS A 59 -13.33 -5.41 -12.87
CA LYS A 59 -13.76 -6.76 -13.28
C LYS A 59 -12.69 -7.47 -14.12
N ARG A 60 -12.19 -6.82 -15.16
CA ARG A 60 -11.13 -7.39 -16.04
C ARG A 60 -9.84 -7.68 -15.27
N PHE A 61 -9.50 -6.84 -14.30
CA PHE A 61 -8.37 -7.08 -13.42
C PHE A 61 -8.55 -8.35 -12.60
N LEU A 62 -9.71 -8.55 -11.95
CA LEU A 62 -9.99 -9.78 -11.20
C LEU A 62 -9.98 -11.03 -12.08
N GLU A 63 -10.58 -10.97 -13.27
CA GLU A 63 -10.54 -12.05 -14.26
C GLU A 63 -9.09 -12.41 -14.67
N ALA A 64 -8.22 -11.40 -14.81
CA ALA A 64 -6.81 -11.63 -15.10
C ALA A 64 -6.07 -12.27 -13.92
N VAL A 65 -6.36 -11.86 -12.68
CA VAL A 65 -5.80 -12.49 -11.47
C VAL A 65 -6.22 -13.95 -11.40
N GLU A 66 -7.51 -14.23 -11.54
CA GLU A 66 -8.04 -15.60 -11.54
C GLU A 66 -7.40 -16.47 -12.62
N LYS A 67 -7.21 -15.92 -13.82
CA LYS A 67 -6.56 -16.64 -14.93
C LYS A 67 -5.10 -17.01 -14.62
N VAL A 68 -4.38 -16.19 -13.86
CA VAL A 68 -2.96 -16.40 -13.54
C VAL A 68 -2.78 -17.32 -12.34
N TYR A 69 -3.58 -17.11 -11.28
CA TYR A 69 -3.39 -17.77 -9.99
C TYR A 69 -4.41 -18.88 -9.70
N GLY A 70 -5.49 -18.99 -10.49
CA GLY A 70 -6.56 -19.97 -10.31
C GLY A 70 -7.65 -19.54 -9.32
N ASP A 71 -7.45 -18.44 -8.58
CA ASP A 71 -8.45 -17.84 -7.69
C ASP A 71 -8.24 -16.32 -7.53
N ILE A 72 -9.17 -15.67 -6.81
CA ILE A 72 -9.15 -14.23 -6.50
C ILE A 72 -8.96 -13.97 -5.00
N SER A 73 -8.20 -14.82 -4.31
CA SER A 73 -7.86 -14.59 -2.90
C SER A 73 -7.15 -13.25 -2.72
N ALA A 74 -7.33 -12.64 -1.53
CA ALA A 74 -6.74 -11.33 -1.23
C ALA A 74 -5.21 -11.33 -1.45
N SER A 75 -4.53 -12.43 -1.10
CA SER A 75 -3.08 -12.59 -1.32
C SER A 75 -2.69 -12.51 -2.80
N HIS A 76 -3.41 -13.16 -3.71
CA HIS A 76 -3.10 -13.14 -5.14
C HIS A 76 -3.42 -11.77 -5.77
N VAL A 77 -4.50 -11.13 -5.33
CA VAL A 77 -4.85 -9.77 -5.76
C VAL A 77 -3.79 -8.76 -5.32
N GLU A 78 -3.37 -8.84 -4.05
CA GLU A 78 -2.30 -7.99 -3.49
C GLU A 78 -0.96 -8.25 -4.18
N GLU A 79 -0.62 -9.51 -4.47
CA GLU A 79 0.61 -9.86 -5.19
C GLU A 79 0.63 -9.30 -6.62
N ALA A 80 -0.49 -9.39 -7.35
CA ALA A 80 -0.60 -8.84 -8.69
C ALA A 80 -0.37 -7.31 -8.70
N LEU A 81 -0.94 -6.60 -7.72
CA LEU A 81 -0.72 -5.17 -7.54
C LEU A 81 0.71 -4.84 -7.12
N ARG A 82 1.29 -5.61 -6.20
CA ARG A 82 2.67 -5.44 -5.72
C ARG A 82 3.67 -5.55 -6.88
N LYS A 83 3.53 -6.57 -7.74
CA LYS A 83 4.40 -6.76 -8.91
C LYS A 83 4.39 -5.53 -9.82
N VAL A 84 3.21 -5.00 -10.13
CA VAL A 84 3.07 -3.80 -10.97
C VAL A 84 3.72 -2.57 -10.32
N ALA A 85 3.55 -2.41 -9.00
CA ALA A 85 4.17 -1.31 -8.26
C ALA A 85 5.71 -1.42 -8.24
N GLU A 86 6.25 -2.61 -7.95
CA GLU A 86 7.70 -2.88 -7.98
C GLU A 86 8.31 -2.66 -9.37
N GLU A 87 7.63 -3.12 -10.42
CA GLU A 87 8.06 -2.87 -11.81
C GLU A 87 8.07 -1.38 -12.15
N TRP A 88 7.08 -0.63 -11.68
CA TRP A 88 7.01 0.82 -11.89
C TRP A 88 8.18 1.53 -11.19
N VAL A 89 8.44 1.20 -9.92
CA VAL A 89 9.58 1.76 -9.18
C VAL A 89 10.89 1.47 -9.92
N LYS A 90 11.10 0.22 -10.34
CA LYS A 90 12.30 -0.18 -11.08
C LYS A 90 12.48 0.61 -12.37
N LYS A 91 11.40 0.83 -13.14
CA LYS A 91 11.45 1.64 -14.37
C LYS A 91 11.90 3.08 -14.09
N VAL A 92 11.34 3.68 -13.04
CA VAL A 92 11.67 5.06 -12.62
C VAL A 92 13.12 5.17 -12.14
N GLU A 93 13.61 4.20 -11.34
CA GLU A 93 15.00 4.15 -10.88
C GLU A 93 16.01 3.96 -12.03
N GLU A 94 15.63 3.21 -13.06
CA GLU A 94 16.41 3.03 -14.29
C GLU A 94 16.36 4.24 -15.24
N GLY A 95 15.64 5.31 -14.88
CA GLY A 95 15.54 6.54 -15.67
C GLY A 95 14.70 6.39 -16.95
N LYS A 96 13.76 5.44 -16.99
CA LYS A 96 12.85 5.19 -18.12
C LYS A 96 11.44 5.73 -17.87
#